data_AF-A0A3B3UYZ0-F1
#
_entry.id   AF-A0A3B3UYZ0-F1
#
_cell.length_a   1.000
_cell.length_b   1.000
_cell.length_c   1.000
_cell.angle_alpha   90.00
_cell.angle_beta   90.00
_cell.angle_gamma   90.00
#
_symmetry.space_group_name_H-M   'P 1'
#
loop_
_entity.id
_entity.type
_entity.pdbx_description
1 polymer ?
#
loop_
_entity_poly.entity_id
_entity_poly.type
_entity_poly.pdbx_seq_one_letter_code
_entity_poly.pdbx_strand_id
1 'polypeptide(L)'
;MAHIYQTSTLSLTLPISCQICLGKVKQPVICANHHVFCSCCMEMWLKKANQCPTCRVPITAENPCREIIGGTNDGDYSESPSTRKCLRKTRGELLLREYEEEIDGLIRENEELKSKNLNLEDQLKTALLPCNLNTEQRDDKRVSLFVVEEWKNKLQAATDVCDKIKQDMDKMREANKTLRSQNVDLVQENMRLKAEVASRSPQKPHTQQQRAALFIMQI
;
A
#
# COMPACT_ATOMS: atom_id res chain seq x y z
N MET A 1 40.35 -3.20 12.12
CA MET A 1 39.34 -3.44 11.07
C MET A 1 38.03 -2.83 11.54
N ALA A 2 37.58 -1.75 10.90
CA ALA A 2 36.36 -1.05 11.29
C ALA A 2 35.15 -1.90 10.87
N HIS A 3 34.40 -2.42 11.84
CA HIS A 3 33.09 -3.00 11.56
C HIS A 3 32.18 -1.88 11.06
N ILE A 4 31.87 -1.89 9.77
CA ILE A 4 30.83 -1.07 9.17
C ILE A 4 29.52 -1.61 9.75
N TYR A 5 29.07 -1.05 10.87
CA TYR A 5 27.73 -1.28 11.37
C TYR A 5 26.78 -0.63 10.37
N GLN A 6 26.15 -1.44 9.52
CA GLN A 6 24.99 -1.01 8.74
C GLN A 6 23.88 -0.67 9.74
N THR A 7 23.80 0.60 10.12
CA THR A 7 22.66 1.17 10.85
C THR A 7 21.46 1.14 9.92
N SER A 8 20.77 0.00 9.91
CA SER A 8 19.52 -0.18 9.19
C SER A 8 18.42 0.52 10.00
N THR A 9 18.01 1.71 9.56
CA THR A 9 16.89 2.43 10.15
C THR A 9 15.59 1.85 9.60
N LEU A 10 14.95 0.95 10.35
CA LEU A 10 13.63 0.43 10.01
C LEU A 10 12.55 1.40 10.56
N SER A 11 11.97 2.21 9.68
CA SER A 11 10.79 3.02 10.01
C SER A 11 9.53 2.17 9.80
N LEU A 12 8.84 1.84 10.90
CA LEU A 12 7.63 1.01 10.86
C LEU A 12 6.45 1.84 11.36
N THR A 13 5.47 2.06 10.48
CA THR A 13 4.27 2.84 10.74
C THR A 13 3.15 2.03 11.41
N LEU A 14 3.21 0.69 11.33
CA LEU A 14 2.27 -0.25 11.95
C LEU A 14 2.92 -1.02 13.12
N PRO A 15 2.13 -1.45 14.13
CA PRO A 15 2.62 -2.28 15.22
C PRO A 15 3.07 -3.66 14.71
N ILE A 16 4.33 -4.00 14.94
CA ILE A 16 4.89 -5.31 14.58
C ILE A 16 4.21 -6.40 15.42
N SER A 17 3.70 -7.44 14.75
CA SER A 17 3.14 -8.62 15.40
C SER A 17 4.15 -9.77 15.45
N CYS A 18 4.26 -10.39 16.62
CA CYS A 18 5.12 -11.55 16.84
C CYS A 18 4.47 -12.80 16.26
N GLN A 19 5.14 -13.51 15.35
CA GLN A 19 4.56 -14.72 14.74
C GLN A 19 4.52 -15.94 15.67
N ILE A 20 5.11 -15.85 16.87
CA ILE A 20 5.06 -16.92 17.87
C ILE A 20 3.83 -16.77 18.76
N CYS A 21 3.59 -15.58 19.33
CA CYS A 21 2.44 -15.33 20.22
C CYS A 21 1.25 -14.65 19.54
N LEU A 22 1.40 -14.28 18.26
CA LEU A 22 0.40 -13.57 17.44
C LEU A 22 -0.03 -12.20 18.00
N GLY A 23 0.65 -11.70 19.04
CA GLY A 23 0.39 -10.41 19.67
C GLY A 23 1.38 -9.32 19.25
N LYS A 24 1.20 -8.11 19.79
CA LYS A 24 2.17 -7.01 19.68
C LYS A 24 3.53 -7.46 20.23
N VAL A 25 4.61 -7.22 19.48
CA VAL A 25 5.96 -7.55 19.93
C VAL A 25 6.34 -6.76 21.19
N LYS A 26 6.82 -7.47 22.21
CA LYS A 26 7.38 -6.90 23.46
C LYS A 26 8.86 -7.24 23.53
N GLN A 27 9.71 -6.25 23.85
CA GLN A 27 11.18 -6.42 23.84
C GLN A 27 11.64 -7.07 22.52
N PRO A 28 11.50 -6.36 21.39
CA PRO A 28 11.75 -6.94 20.09
C PRO A 28 13.19 -7.41 19.93
N VAL A 29 13.34 -8.66 19.50
CA VAL A 29 14.60 -9.23 19.02
C VAL A 29 14.51 -9.45 17.51
N ILE A 30 15.59 -9.14 16.80
CA ILE A 30 15.72 -9.31 15.37
C ILE A 30 16.64 -10.49 15.06
N CYS A 31 16.18 -11.42 14.24
CA CYS A 31 17.02 -12.46 13.67
C CYS A 31 17.94 -11.84 12.61
N ALA A 32 19.02 -12.53 12.24
CA ALA A 32 19.86 -12.11 11.13
C ALA A 32 19.13 -11.98 9.77
N ASN A 33 18.01 -12.68 9.62
CA ASN A 33 17.12 -12.59 8.45
C ASN A 33 16.05 -11.49 8.60
N HIS A 34 16.24 -10.55 9.52
CA HIS A 34 15.39 -9.38 9.76
C HIS A 34 13.96 -9.65 10.23
N HIS A 35 13.65 -10.89 10.63
CA HIS A 35 12.39 -11.21 11.31
C HIS A 35 12.42 -10.80 12.78
N VAL A 36 11.32 -10.22 13.26
CA VAL A 36 11.20 -9.63 14.60
C VAL A 36 10.22 -10.42 15.46
N PHE A 37 10.62 -10.73 16.69
CA PHE A 37 9.83 -11.49 17.67
C PHE A 37 9.95 -10.88 19.07
N CYS A 38 9.09 -11.29 20.00
CA CYS A 38 9.31 -10.96 21.41
C CYS A 38 10.54 -11.71 21.94
N SER A 39 11.34 -11.06 22.79
CA SER A 39 12.50 -11.70 23.43
C SER A 39 12.12 -13.02 24.11
N CYS A 40 11.11 -13.00 24.99
CA CYS A 40 10.64 -14.20 25.69
C CYS A 40 10.13 -15.32 24.76
N CYS A 41 9.44 -14.96 23.67
CA CYS A 41 8.98 -15.93 22.69
C CYS A 41 10.15 -16.59 21.97
N MET A 42 11.16 -15.79 21.61
CA MET A 42 12.32 -16.28 20.90
C MET A 42 13.20 -17.16 21.80
N GLU A 43 13.41 -16.79 23.06
CA GLU A 43 14.13 -17.61 24.04
C GLU A 43 13.48 -18.99 24.23
N MET A 44 12.14 -19.05 24.34
CA MET A 44 11.42 -20.32 24.46
C MET A 44 11.56 -21.18 23.20
N TRP A 45 11.56 -20.55 22.02
CA TRP A 45 11.70 -21.24 20.74
C TRP A 45 13.09 -21.83 20.56
N LEU A 46 14.14 -21.05 20.84
CA LEU A 46 15.54 -21.47 20.68
C LEU A 46 15.92 -22.66 21.58
N LYS A 47 15.21 -22.87 22.70
CA LYS A 47 15.37 -24.10 23.52
C LYS A 47 14.97 -25.39 22.78
N LYS A 48 14.12 -25.30 21.76
CA LYS A 48 13.60 -26.45 21.00
C LYS A 48 14.18 -26.53 19.59
N ALA A 49 14.42 -25.39 18.95
CA ALA A 49 14.92 -25.34 17.58
C ALA A 49 15.78 -24.09 17.37
N ASN A 50 17.03 -24.30 16.90
CA ASN A 50 17.98 -23.23 16.56
C ASN A 50 17.73 -22.68 15.14
N GLN A 51 16.47 -22.37 14.82
CA GLN A 51 16.04 -21.93 13.49
C GLN A 51 15.06 -20.77 13.61
N CYS A 52 15.01 -19.86 12.64
CA CYS A 52 14.01 -18.79 12.63
C CYS A 52 12.58 -19.37 12.50
N PRO A 53 11.60 -18.95 13.34
CA PRO A 53 10.22 -19.43 13.25
C PRO A 53 9.54 -19.16 11.90
N THR A 54 9.91 -18.07 11.21
CA THR A 54 9.28 -17.66 9.95
C THR A 54 9.91 -18.35 8.73
N CYS A 55 11.23 -18.27 8.60
CA CYS A 55 11.93 -18.72 7.40
C CYS A 55 12.83 -19.95 7.59
N ARG A 56 12.90 -20.51 8.81
CA ARG A 56 13.69 -21.70 9.18
C ARG A 56 15.21 -21.59 8.98
N VAL A 57 15.71 -20.42 8.60
CA VAL A 57 17.16 -20.19 8.51
C VAL A 57 17.81 -20.45 9.88
N PRO A 58 18.95 -21.17 9.95
CA PRO A 58 19.64 -21.47 11.20
C PRO A 58 20.08 -20.21 11.96
N ILE A 59 20.02 -20.27 13.28
CA ILE A 59 20.52 -19.24 14.19
C ILE A 59 21.74 -19.83 14.91
N THR A 60 22.91 -19.24 14.67
CA THR A 60 24.21 -19.72 15.20
C THR A 60 24.92 -18.63 15.98
N ALA A 61 26.03 -18.97 16.64
CA ALA A 61 26.83 -18.02 17.42
C ALA A 61 27.45 -16.90 16.55
N GLU A 62 27.72 -17.19 15.29
CA GLU A 62 28.20 -16.24 14.28
C GLU A 62 27.09 -15.30 13.81
N ASN A 63 25.83 -15.70 13.99
CA ASN A 63 24.66 -14.98 13.49
C ASN A 63 23.50 -14.96 14.52
N PRO A 64 23.73 -14.38 15.71
CA PRO A 64 22.77 -14.44 16.82
C PRO A 64 21.58 -13.51 16.60
N CYS A 65 20.50 -13.76 17.35
CA CYS A 65 19.44 -12.76 17.52
C CYS A 65 19.98 -11.55 18.27
N ARG A 66 19.61 -10.34 17.83
CA ARG A 66 20.02 -9.07 18.44
C ARG A 66 18.82 -8.33 18.99
N GLU A 67 18.98 -7.62 20.09
CA GLU A 67 17.94 -6.73 20.60
C GLU A 67 17.82 -5.48 19.71
N ILE A 68 16.59 -5.03 19.48
CA ILE A 68 16.36 -3.76 18.77
C ILE A 68 16.40 -2.63 19.80
N ILE A 69 17.45 -1.80 19.73
CA ILE A 69 17.61 -0.60 20.56
C ILE A 69 16.45 0.36 20.25
N GLY A 70 15.67 0.75 21.26
CA GLY A 70 14.50 1.61 21.11
C GLY A 70 13.18 0.87 20.82
N GLY A 71 13.18 -0.47 20.81
CA GLY A 71 11.95 -1.25 20.79
C GLY A 71 11.11 -1.02 22.05
N THR A 72 9.78 -0.98 21.91
CA THR A 72 8.87 -0.73 23.04
C THR A 72 9.06 -1.79 24.12
N ASN A 73 9.81 -1.44 25.16
CA ASN A 73 9.88 -2.20 26.39
C ASN A 73 8.65 -1.76 27.19
N ASP A 74 7.55 -2.53 27.13
CA ASP A 74 6.38 -2.31 28.01
C ASP A 74 6.71 -2.74 29.47
N GLY A 75 7.98 -2.65 29.89
CA GLY A 75 8.36 -2.64 31.30
C GLY A 75 8.18 -1.23 31.82
N ASP A 76 7.71 -1.08 33.06
CA ASP A 76 7.38 0.17 33.78
C ASP A 76 8.54 1.19 33.94
N TYR A 77 9.48 1.27 32.99
CA TYR A 77 10.32 2.44 32.83
C TYR A 77 9.44 3.55 32.25
N SER A 78 8.90 4.38 33.14
CA SER A 78 8.26 5.64 32.79
C SER A 78 9.24 6.47 31.95
N GLU A 79 9.22 6.30 30.62
CA GLU A 79 9.87 7.24 29.71
C GLU A 79 9.37 8.63 30.10
N SER A 80 10.30 9.52 30.44
CA SER A 80 9.93 10.87 30.84
C SER A 80 9.02 11.48 29.76
N PRO A 81 7.97 12.24 30.13
CA PRO A 81 7.11 12.90 29.15
C PRO A 81 7.90 13.70 28.10
N SER A 82 9.06 14.22 28.48
CA SER A 82 10.01 14.94 27.63
C SER A 82 10.65 14.04 26.56
N THR A 83 11.10 12.83 26.91
CA THR A 83 11.69 11.87 25.96
C THR A 83 10.66 11.43 24.92
N ARG A 84 9.43 11.11 25.35
CA ARG A 84 8.32 10.76 24.45
C ARG A 84 7.97 11.90 23.49
N LYS A 85 7.95 13.14 23.98
CA LYS A 85 7.71 14.33 23.15
C LYS A 85 8.83 14.52 22.13
N CYS A 86 10.09 14.34 22.52
CA CYS A 86 11.25 14.42 21.64
C CYS A 86 11.16 13.38 20.52
N LEU A 87 10.96 12.10 20.85
CA LEU A 87 10.85 11.02 19.86
C LEU A 87 9.70 11.23 18.86
N ARG A 88 8.53 11.69 19.34
CA ARG A 88 7.40 12.06 18.46
C ARG A 88 7.76 13.20 17.52
N LYS A 89 8.45 14.23 18.04
CA LYS A 89 8.89 15.37 17.23
C LYS A 89 9.89 14.93 16.17
N THR A 90 10.93 14.20 16.54
CA THR A 90 11.94 13.68 15.61
C THR A 90 11.32 12.77 14.56
N ARG A 91 10.40 11.88 14.94
CA ARG A 91 9.66 11.06 13.97
C ARG A 91 8.87 11.93 12.98
N GLY A 92 8.20 12.97 13.46
CA GLY A 92 7.47 13.91 12.61
C GLY A 92 8.39 14.68 11.65
N GLU A 93 9.55 15.15 12.14
CA GLU A 93 10.56 15.84 11.34
C GLU A 93 11.14 14.95 10.23
N LEU A 94 11.43 13.68 10.54
CA LEU A 94 11.92 12.72 9.55
C LEU A 94 10.88 12.45 8.46
N LEU A 95 9.63 12.19 8.85
CA LEU A 95 8.54 11.97 7.90
C LEU A 95 8.30 13.19 7.03
N LEU A 96 8.31 14.40 7.61
CA LEU A 96 8.12 15.63 6.85
C LEU A 96 9.22 15.79 5.81
N ARG A 97 10.48 15.58 6.19
CA ARG A 97 11.62 15.65 5.27
C ARG A 97 11.50 14.64 4.13
N GLU A 98 11.10 13.40 4.42
CA GLU A 98 10.86 12.37 3.39
C GLU A 98 9.80 12.83 2.37
N TYR A 99 8.70 13.42 2.84
CA TYR A 99 7.68 13.98 1.93
C TYR A 99 8.16 15.20 1.16
N GLU A 100 8.90 16.11 1.78
CA GLU A 100 9.48 17.28 1.11
C GLU A 100 10.43 16.87 -0.01
N GLU A 101 11.31 15.89 0.24
CA GLU A 101 12.23 15.34 -0.76
C GLU A 101 11.48 14.68 -1.93
N GLU A 102 10.38 13.96 -1.65
CA GLU A 102 9.54 13.36 -2.69
C GLU A 102 8.81 14.41 -3.54
N ILE A 103 8.24 15.43 -2.90
CA ILE A 103 7.59 16.55 -3.59
C ILE A 103 8.58 17.26 -4.50
N ASP A 104 9.78 17.59 -4.00
CA ASP A 104 10.82 18.23 -4.79
C ASP A 104 11.27 17.36 -5.97
N GLY A 105 11.34 16.04 -5.76
CA GLY A 105 11.59 15.06 -6.82
C GLY A 105 10.54 15.12 -7.93
N LEU A 106 9.27 15.08 -7.55
CA LEU A 106 8.14 15.13 -8.49
C LEU A 106 8.07 16.47 -9.24
N ILE A 107 8.39 17.58 -8.58
CA ILE A 107 8.44 18.90 -9.23
C ILE A 107 9.50 18.91 -10.34
N ARG A 108 10.72 18.46 -10.04
CA ARG A 108 11.81 18.39 -11.04
C ARG A 108 11.44 17.50 -12.22
N GLU A 109 10.87 16.33 -11.96
CA GLU A 109 10.42 15.42 -13.03
C GLU A 109 9.33 16.06 -13.90
N ASN A 110 8.38 16.77 -13.28
CA ASN A 110 7.31 17.47 -14.00
C ASN A 110 7.87 18.58 -14.90
N GLU A 111 8.85 19.34 -14.42
CA GLU A 111 9.54 20.36 -15.21
C GLU A 111 10.28 19.75 -16.40
N GLU A 112 11.01 18.67 -16.18
CA GLU A 112 11.72 17.95 -17.24
C GLU A 112 10.74 17.42 -18.31
N LEU A 113 9.63 16.81 -17.88
CA LEU A 113 8.59 16.32 -18.77
C LEU A 113 7.94 17.45 -19.58
N LYS A 114 7.68 18.62 -18.95
CA LYS A 114 7.16 19.80 -19.65
C LYS A 114 8.14 20.31 -20.71
N SER A 115 9.44 20.41 -20.39
CA SER A 115 10.46 20.82 -21.36
C SER A 115 10.55 19.86 -22.53
N LYS A 116 10.51 18.53 -22.28
CA LYS A 116 10.49 17.51 -23.32
C LYS A 116 9.23 17.64 -24.20
N ASN A 117 8.08 17.84 -23.59
CA ASN A 117 6.82 17.99 -24.32
C ASN A 117 6.85 19.21 -25.24
N LEU A 118 7.26 20.38 -24.72
CA LEU A 118 7.46 21.60 -25.52
C LEU A 118 8.41 21.39 -26.70
N ASN A 119 9.52 20.68 -26.48
CA ASN A 119 10.47 20.39 -27.56
C ASN A 119 9.87 19.46 -28.63
N LEU A 120 9.12 18.44 -28.24
CA LEU A 120 8.43 17.56 -29.18
C LEU A 120 7.33 18.29 -29.95
N GLU A 121 6.60 19.20 -29.30
CA GLU A 121 5.61 20.06 -29.95
C GLU A 121 6.26 20.98 -31.00
N ASP A 122 7.41 21.58 -30.69
CA ASP A 122 8.16 22.43 -31.64
C ASP A 122 8.70 21.63 -32.84
N GLN A 123 9.23 20.43 -32.60
CA GLN A 123 9.66 19.52 -33.66
C GLN A 123 8.48 19.12 -34.56
N LEU A 124 7.32 18.80 -33.97
CA LEU A 124 6.11 18.45 -34.71
C LEU A 124 5.63 19.64 -35.55
N LYS A 125 5.64 20.85 -34.98
CA LYS A 125 5.25 22.07 -35.69
C LYS A 125 6.18 22.38 -36.86
N THR A 126 7.49 22.15 -36.68
CA THR A 126 8.48 22.32 -37.75
C THR A 126 8.31 21.29 -38.87
N ALA A 127 8.02 20.03 -38.52
CA ALA A 127 7.73 18.97 -39.49
C ALA A 127 6.43 19.20 -40.27
N LEU A 128 5.47 19.96 -39.71
CA LEU A 128 4.20 20.31 -40.33
C LEU A 128 4.26 21.59 -41.19
N LEU A 129 5.37 22.32 -41.23
CA LEU A 129 5.53 23.47 -42.13
C LEU A 129 5.64 22.98 -43.58
N PRO A 130 4.85 23.50 -44.54
CA PRO A 130 4.98 23.14 -45.94
C PRO A 130 6.33 23.65 -46.46
N CYS A 131 7.26 22.75 -46.78
CA CYS A 131 8.43 23.10 -47.57
C CYS A 131 7.96 23.53 -48.97
N ASN A 132 7.98 24.83 -49.25
CA ASN A 132 7.94 25.36 -50.61
C ASN A 132 9.22 24.92 -51.33
N LEU A 133 9.15 23.78 -52.01
CA LEU A 133 10.11 23.39 -53.03
C LEU A 133 9.44 23.54 -54.39
N ASN A 134 9.77 24.64 -55.07
CA ASN A 134 9.63 24.73 -56.51
C ASN A 134 10.55 23.67 -57.13
N THR A 135 10.04 22.50 -57.51
CA THR A 135 10.65 21.73 -58.61
C THR A 135 9.61 20.80 -59.23
N GLU A 136 9.65 20.76 -60.56
CA GLU A 136 8.77 20.08 -61.48
C GLU A 136 8.62 18.58 -61.19
N GLN A 137 7.39 18.04 -61.06
CA GLN A 137 7.02 16.80 -61.73
C GLN A 137 5.50 16.54 -61.73
N ARG A 138 4.99 16.40 -62.94
CA ARG A 138 3.58 16.16 -63.27
C ARG A 138 3.33 14.65 -63.27
N ASP A 139 3.25 14.01 -62.09
CA ASP A 139 2.65 12.66 -61.93
C ASP A 139 2.29 12.25 -60.47
N ASP A 140 2.68 13.05 -59.46
CA ASP A 140 2.57 12.67 -58.02
C ASP A 140 1.21 12.99 -57.36
N LYS A 141 0.27 13.60 -58.08
CA LYS A 141 -1.03 14.03 -57.53
C LYS A 141 -2.00 12.87 -57.23
N ARG A 142 -1.85 11.73 -57.89
CA ARG A 142 -2.79 10.60 -57.77
C ARG A 142 -2.53 9.74 -56.53
N VAL A 143 -1.25 9.57 -56.17
CA VAL A 143 -0.82 8.82 -54.99
C VAL A 143 -1.14 9.62 -53.71
N SER A 144 -0.94 10.93 -53.75
CA SER A 144 -1.28 11.85 -52.64
C SER A 144 -2.79 11.86 -52.31
N LEU A 145 -3.68 11.89 -53.31
CA LEU A 145 -5.14 11.85 -53.07
C LEU A 145 -5.63 10.52 -52.47
N PHE A 146 -5.06 9.40 -52.90
CA PHE A 146 -5.42 8.08 -52.36
C PHE A 146 -5.01 7.93 -50.89
N VAL A 147 -3.78 8.34 -50.56
CA VAL A 147 -3.26 8.29 -49.18
C VAL A 147 -4.06 9.23 -48.26
N VAL A 148 -4.44 10.43 -48.73
CA VAL A 148 -5.28 11.36 -47.95
C VAL A 148 -6.67 10.78 -47.68
N GLU A 149 -7.31 10.14 -48.66
CA GLU A 149 -8.61 9.50 -48.46
C GLU A 149 -8.50 8.28 -47.52
N GLU A 150 -7.40 7.52 -47.60
CA GLU A 150 -7.13 6.41 -46.67
C GLU A 150 -6.96 6.90 -45.22
N TRP A 151 -6.20 7.98 -45.00
CA TRP A 151 -6.04 8.58 -43.68
C TRP A 151 -7.35 9.17 -43.15
N LYS A 152 -8.16 9.78 -44.01
CA LYS A 152 -9.50 10.26 -43.65
C LYS A 152 -10.42 9.12 -43.23
N ASN A 153 -10.40 8.00 -43.96
CA ASN A 153 -11.17 6.80 -43.59
C ASN A 153 -10.68 6.19 -42.26
N LYS A 154 -9.36 6.12 -42.06
CA LYS A 154 -8.77 5.65 -40.79
C LYS A 154 -9.12 6.56 -39.62
N LEU A 155 -9.09 7.87 -39.83
CA LEU A 155 -9.46 8.85 -38.82
C LEU A 155 -10.95 8.73 -38.47
N GLN A 156 -11.82 8.63 -39.47
CA GLN A 156 -13.26 8.44 -39.25
C GLN A 156 -13.53 7.15 -38.47
N ALA A 157 -12.91 6.03 -38.86
CA ALA A 157 -13.05 4.77 -38.14
C ALA A 157 -12.56 4.86 -36.68
N ALA A 158 -11.45 5.57 -36.43
CA ALA A 158 -10.96 5.80 -35.08
C ALA A 158 -11.92 6.67 -34.24
N THR A 159 -12.50 7.72 -34.85
CA THR A 159 -13.52 8.56 -34.20
C THR A 159 -14.76 7.75 -33.85
N ASP A 160 -15.27 6.94 -34.78
CA ASP A 160 -16.45 6.09 -34.56
C ASP A 160 -16.21 5.08 -33.41
N VAL A 161 -15.00 4.52 -33.32
CA VAL A 161 -14.60 3.62 -32.22
C VAL A 161 -14.52 4.37 -30.89
N CYS A 162 -13.95 5.57 -30.87
CA CYS A 162 -13.90 6.41 -29.66
C CYS A 162 -15.30 6.76 -29.15
N ASP A 163 -16.22 7.13 -30.05
CA ASP A 163 -17.62 7.41 -29.70
C ASP A 163 -18.33 6.16 -29.18
N LYS A 164 -18.04 4.99 -29.78
CA LYS A 164 -18.58 3.71 -29.32
C LYS A 164 -18.09 3.36 -27.91
N ILE A 165 -16.78 3.48 -27.66
CA ILE A 165 -16.19 3.23 -26.35
C ILE A 165 -16.79 4.17 -25.30
N LYS A 166 -16.97 5.45 -25.65
CA LYS A 166 -17.60 6.43 -24.75
C LYS A 166 -19.03 6.02 -24.38
N GLN A 167 -19.83 5.62 -25.37
CA GLN A 167 -21.19 5.13 -25.13
C GLN A 167 -21.20 3.89 -24.22
N ASP A 168 -20.29 2.96 -24.42
CA ASP A 168 -20.23 1.74 -23.62
C ASP A 168 -19.68 2.01 -22.20
N MET A 169 -18.77 2.96 -22.02
CA MET A 169 -18.37 3.46 -20.70
C MET A 169 -19.54 4.08 -19.94
N ASP A 170 -20.38 4.88 -20.60
CA ASP A 170 -21.54 5.50 -19.96
C ASP A 170 -22.58 4.45 -19.52
N LYS A 171 -22.82 3.42 -20.34
CA LYS A 171 -23.65 2.27 -19.96
C LYS A 171 -23.08 1.52 -18.76
N MET A 172 -21.77 1.26 -18.77
CA MET A 172 -21.09 0.59 -17.65
C MET A 172 -21.15 1.41 -16.36
N ARG A 173 -21.04 2.73 -16.47
CA ARG A 173 -21.17 3.65 -15.34
C ARG A 173 -22.57 3.58 -14.73
N GLU A 174 -23.62 3.60 -15.54
CA GLU A 174 -24.99 3.50 -15.03
C GLU A 174 -25.27 2.12 -14.43
N ALA A 175 -24.83 1.03 -15.07
CA ALA A 175 -24.93 -0.31 -14.50
C ALA A 175 -24.21 -0.42 -13.14
N ASN A 176 -23.03 0.18 -13.01
CA ASN A 176 -22.28 0.20 -11.74
C ASN A 176 -23.03 0.98 -10.66
N LYS A 177 -23.67 2.10 -11.02
CA LYS A 177 -24.50 2.88 -10.10
C LYS A 177 -25.68 2.07 -9.59
N THR A 178 -26.39 1.34 -10.46
CA THR A 178 -27.46 0.43 -10.07
C THR A 178 -26.97 -0.72 -9.18
N LEU A 179 -25.84 -1.34 -9.51
CA LEU A 179 -25.26 -2.40 -8.69
C LEU A 179 -24.86 -1.89 -7.30
N ARG A 180 -24.33 -0.67 -7.21
CA ARG A 180 -24.00 -0.04 -5.92
C ARG A 180 -25.23 0.20 -5.07
N SER A 181 -26.34 0.71 -5.64
CA SER A 181 -27.59 0.89 -4.88
C SER A 181 -28.14 -0.45 -4.40
N GLN A 182 -28.18 -1.47 -5.26
CA GLN A 182 -28.61 -2.82 -4.88
C GLN A 182 -27.74 -3.42 -3.77
N ASN A 183 -26.41 -3.19 -3.81
CA ASN A 183 -25.50 -3.67 -2.76
C ASN A 183 -25.82 -3.02 -1.41
N VAL A 184 -26.10 -1.72 -1.39
CA VAL A 184 -26.53 -1.01 -0.17
C VAL A 184 -27.81 -1.63 0.39
N ASP A 185 -28.82 -1.85 -0.45
CA ASP A 185 -30.10 -2.46 -0.04
C ASP A 185 -29.90 -3.87 0.54
N LEU A 186 -29.09 -4.70 -0.13
CA LEU A 186 -28.74 -6.05 0.32
C LEU A 186 -27.96 -6.05 1.64
N VAL A 187 -27.06 -5.08 1.85
CA VAL A 187 -26.32 -4.94 3.11
C VAL A 187 -27.27 -4.55 4.25
N GLN A 188 -28.18 -3.62 4.02
CA GLN A 188 -29.20 -3.24 5.01
C GLN A 188 -30.10 -4.43 5.36
N GLU A 189 -30.53 -5.19 4.36
CA GLU A 189 -31.33 -6.40 4.58
C GLU A 189 -30.55 -7.47 5.36
N ASN A 190 -29.27 -7.69 5.03
CA ASN A 190 -28.40 -8.58 5.79
C ASN A 190 -28.26 -8.15 7.25
N MET A 191 -28.15 -6.84 7.52
CA MET A 191 -28.09 -6.33 8.89
C MET A 191 -29.40 -6.58 9.63
N ARG A 192 -30.55 -6.38 8.97
CA ARG A 192 -31.88 -6.66 9.53
C ARG A 192 -32.04 -8.15 9.88
N LEU A 193 -31.74 -9.04 8.93
CA LEU A 193 -31.81 -10.48 9.14
C LEU A 193 -30.85 -10.96 10.23
N LYS A 194 -29.63 -10.42 10.29
CA LYS A 194 -28.69 -10.70 11.39
C LYS A 194 -29.25 -10.29 12.76
N ALA A 195 -29.91 -9.14 12.85
CA ALA A 195 -30.55 -8.70 14.08
C ALA A 195 -31.74 -9.60 14.48
N GLU A 196 -32.55 -10.03 13.51
CA GLU A 196 -33.66 -10.96 13.74
C GLU A 196 -33.17 -12.36 14.16
N VAL A 197 -32.11 -12.87 13.54
CA VAL A 197 -31.48 -14.13 13.97
C VAL A 197 -30.92 -13.99 15.37
N ALA A 198 -30.28 -12.87 15.71
CA ALA A 198 -29.77 -12.62 17.06
C ALA A 198 -30.89 -12.54 18.11
N SER A 199 -32.06 -12.00 17.77
CA SER A 199 -33.21 -11.89 18.69
C SER A 199 -33.98 -13.20 18.86
N ARG A 200 -34.03 -14.05 17.83
CA ARG A 200 -34.65 -15.39 17.87
C ARG A 200 -33.72 -16.47 18.41
N SER A 201 -32.41 -16.24 18.43
CA SER A 201 -31.43 -17.18 19.00
C SER A 201 -31.70 -17.35 20.49
N PRO A 202 -31.98 -18.56 21.00
CA PRO A 202 -32.09 -18.79 22.43
C PRO A 202 -30.76 -18.38 23.06
N GLN A 203 -30.77 -17.33 23.88
CA GLN A 203 -29.64 -17.03 24.75
C GLN A 203 -29.23 -18.34 25.42
N LYS A 204 -27.99 -18.79 25.23
CA LYS A 204 -27.39 -19.71 26.19
C LYS A 204 -27.52 -19.02 27.55
N PRO A 205 -28.29 -19.55 28.51
CA PRO A 205 -28.40 -18.91 29.80
C PRO A 205 -27.02 -18.93 30.46
N HIS A 206 -26.65 -17.76 30.98
CA HIS A 206 -25.48 -17.49 31.82
C HIS A 206 -25.25 -18.60 32.86
N THR A 207 -24.37 -19.56 32.57
CA THR A 207 -24.09 -20.68 33.52
C THR A 207 -22.68 -20.70 34.08
N GLN A 208 -21.89 -19.63 33.89
CA GLN A 208 -20.59 -19.50 34.55
C GLN A 208 -20.54 -18.39 35.62
N GLN A 209 -21.36 -17.34 35.49
CA GLN A 209 -21.49 -16.30 36.53
C GLN A 209 -22.49 -16.64 37.64
N GLN A 210 -23.60 -17.36 37.34
CA GLN A 210 -24.57 -17.75 38.37
C GLN A 210 -24.13 -18.95 39.23
N ARG A 211 -23.25 -19.83 38.70
CA ARG A 211 -22.65 -20.92 39.50
C ARG A 211 -21.66 -20.41 40.56
N ALA A 212 -21.00 -19.27 40.32
CA ALA A 212 -20.12 -18.64 41.30
C ALA A 212 -20.90 -18.00 42.46
N ALA A 213 -22.10 -17.47 42.20
CA ALA A 213 -22.94 -16.87 43.25
C ALA A 213 -23.57 -17.91 44.19
N LEU A 214 -23.95 -19.08 43.69
CA LEU A 214 -24.49 -20.17 44.51
C LEU A 214 -23.42 -20.86 45.38
N PHE A 215 -22.16 -20.88 44.95
CA PHE A 215 -21.06 -21.48 45.72
C PHE A 215 -20.58 -20.61 46.89
N ILE A 216 -20.81 -19.29 46.83
CA ILE A 216 -20.47 -18.35 47.91
C ILE A 216 -21.56 -18.29 49.00
N MET A 217 -22.79 -18.72 48.71
CA MET A 217 -23.89 -18.77 49.71
C MET A 217 -23.99 -20.10 50.47
N GLN A 218 -23.09 -21.05 50.24
CA GLN A 218 -23.06 -22.37 50.92
C GLN A 218 -21.79 -22.60 51.75
N ILE A 219 -21.03 -21.54 52.04
CA ILE A 219 -19.96 -21.50 53.06
C ILE A 219 -20.35 -20.42 54.07
#